data_AF-A0A4Q5X1M2-F1
#
_entry.id   AF-A0A4Q5X1M2-F1
#
_cell.length_a   1.000
_cell.length_b   1.000
_cell.length_c   1.000
_cell.angle_alpha   90.00
_cell.angle_beta   90.00
_cell.angle_gamma   90.00
#
_symmetry.space_group_name_H-M   'P 1'
#
loop_
_entity.id
_entity.type
_entity.pdbx_description
1 polymer ?
#
loop_
_entity_poly.entity_id
_entity_poly.type
_entity_poly.pdbx_seq_one_letter_code
_entity_poly.pdbx_strand_id
1 'polypeptide(L)'
;MADSQESSVGSGAIQLIEEDESPVNSSINTTPLVDIMLVLLIIFLITVPVAVGSVDVTLPEERNLVVQTRKENINLAVAADGSVYWNLNQISDQQLTNRLAVASSRKRPRKSRNKRGRA
;
A
#
# COMPACT_ATOMS: atom_id res chain seq x y z
N MET A 1 61.72 3.82 94.82
CA MET A 1 60.37 3.85 95.44
C MET A 1 59.58 4.97 94.77
N ALA A 2 58.47 4.77 94.06
CA ALA A 2 57.57 3.64 93.80
C ALA A 2 57.15 3.76 92.32
N ASP A 3 57.22 2.71 91.48
CA ASP A 3 56.26 1.59 91.34
C ASP A 3 54.91 2.06 90.76
N SER A 4 54.72 1.96 89.45
CA SER A 4 54.10 0.85 88.70
C SER A 4 52.59 0.71 88.95
N GLN A 5 51.82 0.97 87.89
CA GLN A 5 50.59 0.28 87.47
C GLN A 5 50.13 1.04 86.22
N GLU A 6 50.55 0.63 85.03
CA GLU A 6 49.80 -0.31 84.19
C GLU A 6 48.28 -0.12 84.30
N SER A 7 47.75 0.77 83.46
CA SER A 7 46.45 0.56 82.86
C SER A 7 46.66 0.23 81.39
N SER A 8 46.81 -1.06 81.15
CA SER A 8 46.55 -1.72 79.88
C SER A 8 45.13 -1.38 79.43
N VAL A 9 44.96 -0.24 78.77
CA VAL A 9 43.78 0.01 77.94
C VAL A 9 44.11 -0.51 76.56
N GLY A 10 43.43 -1.60 76.21
CA GLY A 10 43.76 -2.46 75.09
C GLY A 10 44.04 -1.69 73.81
N SER A 11 45.21 -1.97 73.26
CA SER A 11 45.47 -1.87 71.83
C SER A 11 44.63 -2.94 71.12
N GLY A 12 43.31 -2.79 71.21
CA GLY A 12 42.39 -3.37 70.26
C GLY A 12 42.65 -2.59 69.00
N ALA A 13 43.26 -3.26 68.03
CA ALA A 13 43.36 -2.78 66.67
C ALA A 13 42.02 -2.17 66.28
N ILE A 14 41.97 -0.83 66.16
CA ILE A 14 41.03 -0.23 65.24
C ILE A 14 41.55 -0.67 63.88
N GLN A 15 41.11 -1.86 63.49
CA GLN A 15 41.02 -2.27 62.11
C GLN A 15 40.25 -1.13 61.46
N LEU A 16 40.98 -0.25 60.78
CA LEU A 16 40.40 0.60 59.76
C LEU A 16 39.71 -0.39 58.83
N ILE A 17 38.40 -0.55 59.02
CA ILE A 17 37.55 -1.01 57.97
C ILE A 17 37.72 0.11 56.95
N GLU A 18 38.65 -0.09 56.02
CA GLU A 18 38.51 0.53 54.71
C GLU A 18 37.13 0.03 54.27
N GLU A 19 36.10 0.84 54.55
CA GLU A 19 34.88 0.75 53.78
C GLU A 19 35.38 0.95 52.37
N ASP A 20 35.45 -0.17 51.65
CA ASP A 20 35.56 -0.20 50.21
C ASP A 20 34.38 0.66 49.77
N GLU A 21 34.62 1.98 49.63
CA GLU A 21 33.84 2.88 48.80
C GLU A 21 34.00 2.31 47.40
N SER A 22 33.35 1.16 47.18
CA SER A 22 33.11 0.61 45.88
C SER A 22 32.49 1.78 45.15
N PRO A 23 33.18 2.36 44.15
CA PRO A 23 32.55 3.42 43.38
C PRO A 23 31.33 2.74 42.81
N VAL A 24 30.14 3.09 43.31
CA VAL A 24 28.89 2.61 42.75
C VAL A 24 28.96 3.13 41.34
N ASN A 25 29.37 2.25 40.43
CA ASN A 25 29.55 2.48 39.02
C ASN A 25 28.15 2.58 38.44
N SER A 26 27.48 3.66 38.80
CA SER A 26 26.20 4.11 38.31
C SER A 26 26.42 4.68 36.92
N SER A 27 26.98 3.88 36.02
CA SER A 27 26.87 4.19 34.60
C SER A 27 25.39 4.07 34.27
N ILE A 28 24.64 5.17 34.42
CA ILE A 28 23.30 5.26 33.88
C ILE A 28 23.44 4.92 32.40
N ASN A 29 22.67 3.93 31.95
CA ASN A 29 22.60 3.60 30.55
C ASN A 29 21.97 4.81 29.83
N THR A 30 22.82 5.69 29.30
CA THR A 30 22.42 6.87 28.54
C THR A 30 21.92 6.48 27.15
N THR A 31 22.36 5.34 26.62
CA THR A 31 21.93 4.85 25.29
C THR A 31 20.43 4.55 25.24
N PRO A 32 19.82 3.80 26.19
CA PRO A 32 18.37 3.66 26.24
C PRO A 32 17.63 4.97 26.53
N LEU A 33 18.22 5.87 27.32
CA LEU A 33 17.60 7.15 27.66
C LEU A 33 17.49 8.07 26.43
N VAL A 34 18.56 8.14 25.64
CA VAL A 34 18.58 8.88 24.37
C VAL A 34 17.65 8.25 23.35
N ASP A 35 17.58 6.92 23.28
CA ASP A 35 16.65 6.21 22.39
C ASP A 35 15.18 6.57 22.68
N ILE A 36 14.76 6.56 23.95
CA ILE A 36 13.41 7.00 24.33
C ILE A 36 13.15 8.46 23.91
N MET A 37 14.13 9.34 24.09
CA MET A 37 14.02 10.74 23.66
C MET A 37 13.87 10.85 22.13
N LEU A 38 14.64 10.08 21.36
CA LEU A 38 14.59 10.07 19.89
C LEU A 38 13.28 9.46 19.37
N VAL A 39 12.77 8.40 20.02
CA VAL A 39 11.47 7.81 19.70
C VAL A 39 10.36 8.85 19.83
N LEU A 40 10.36 9.66 20.89
CA LEU A 40 9.39 10.75 21.06
C LEU A 40 9.50 11.80 19.96
N LEU A 41 10.72 12.17 19.55
CA LEU A 41 10.93 13.12 18.46
C LEU A 41 10.42 12.60 17.11
N ILE A 42 10.66 11.32 16.80
CA ILE A 42 10.16 10.68 15.57
C ILE A 42 8.63 10.64 15.56
N ILE A 43 7.99 10.32 16.70
CA ILE A 43 6.53 10.33 16.80
C ILE A 43 5.99 11.73 16.52
N PHE A 44 6.55 12.78 17.13
CA PHE A 44 6.15 14.15 16.84
C PHE A 44 6.32 14.51 15.35
N LEU A 45 7.45 14.14 14.74
CA LEU A 45 7.72 14.41 13.33
C LEU A 45 6.68 13.77 12.39
N ILE A 46 6.28 12.52 12.63
CA ILE A 46 5.30 11.84 11.76
C ILE A 46 3.88 12.35 11.95
N THR A 47 3.52 12.86 13.13
CA THR A 47 2.16 13.36 13.39
C THR A 47 1.86 14.68 12.68
N VAL A 48 2.87 15.52 12.43
CA VAL A 48 2.71 16.82 11.75
C VAL A 48 2.15 16.69 10.32
N PRO A 49 2.71 15.87 9.41
CA PRO A 49 2.13 15.69 8.07
C PRO A 49 0.77 14.99 8.10
N VAL A 50 0.52 14.12 9.10
CA VAL A 50 -0.77 13.43 9.27
C VAL A 50 -1.88 14.38 9.71
N ALA A 51 -1.56 15.46 10.43
CA ALA A 51 -2.53 16.48 10.83
C ALA A 51 -3.08 17.32 9.66
N VAL A 52 -2.48 17.23 8.46
CA VAL A 52 -2.93 17.94 7.25
C VAL A 52 -3.79 17.01 6.39
N GLY A 53 -4.92 16.57 6.94
CA GLY A 53 -5.82 15.62 6.30
C GLY A 53 -7.13 16.24 5.85
N SER A 54 -7.20 16.74 4.60
CA SER A 54 -8.39 16.65 3.74
C SER A 54 -8.09 17.26 2.38
N VAL A 55 -7.44 16.49 1.49
CA VAL A 55 -7.61 16.75 0.06
C VAL A 55 -9.02 16.27 -0.28
N ASP A 56 -9.85 17.19 -0.75
CA ASP A 56 -11.19 16.88 -1.27
C ASP A 56 -11.01 16.10 -2.58
N VAL A 57 -10.89 14.77 -2.46
CA VAL A 57 -10.77 13.90 -3.61
C VAL A 57 -12.17 13.71 -4.16
N THR A 58 -12.50 14.50 -5.18
CA THR A 58 -13.68 14.23 -6.00
C THR A 58 -13.39 12.97 -6.81
N LEU A 59 -13.96 11.84 -6.37
CA LEU A 59 -13.94 10.63 -7.18
C LEU A 59 -14.63 10.97 -8.51
N PRO A 60 -13.95 10.83 -9.66
CA PRO A 60 -14.60 11.03 -10.93
C PRO A 60 -15.73 10.00 -11.03
N GLU A 61 -16.95 10.46 -11.29
CA GLU A 61 -18.05 9.55 -11.56
C GLU A 61 -17.69 8.75 -12.81
N GLU A 62 -17.46 7.45 -12.61
CA GLU A 62 -17.35 6.53 -13.72
C GLU A 62 -18.73 6.45 -14.36
N ARG A 63 -18.92 7.25 -15.42
CA ARG A 63 -20.08 7.13 -16.29
C ARG A 63 -19.94 5.79 -17.00
N ASN A 64 -20.40 4.73 -16.36
CA ASN A 64 -20.73 3.47 -17.01
C ASN A 64 -21.95 3.77 -17.88
N LEU A 65 -21.69 4.48 -18.99
CA LEU A 65 -22.46 4.28 -20.19
C LEU A 65 -22.33 2.80 -20.42
N VAL A 66 -23.35 2.04 -20.01
CA VAL A 66 -23.60 0.73 -20.58
C VAL A 66 -23.58 1.04 -22.07
N VAL A 67 -22.44 0.78 -22.71
CA VAL A 67 -22.35 0.86 -24.13
C VAL A 67 -23.18 -0.34 -24.53
N GLN A 68 -24.49 -0.15 -24.59
CA GLN A 68 -25.37 -0.94 -25.41
C GLN A 68 -25.00 -0.60 -26.85
N THR A 69 -23.75 -0.89 -27.23
CA THR A 69 -23.52 -1.49 -28.52
C THR A 69 -24.18 -2.85 -28.41
N ARG A 70 -25.52 -2.87 -28.47
CA ARG A 70 -26.22 -4.03 -28.98
C ARG A 70 -25.52 -4.27 -30.29
N LYS A 71 -24.76 -5.35 -30.34
CA LYS A 71 -24.14 -5.77 -31.57
C LYS A 71 -25.35 -6.14 -32.43
N GLU A 72 -25.75 -5.23 -33.30
CA GLU A 72 -26.83 -5.51 -34.25
C GLU A 72 -26.34 -6.71 -35.05
N ASN A 73 -26.85 -7.88 -34.70
CA ASN A 73 -26.52 -9.12 -35.37
C ASN A 73 -27.29 -9.10 -36.68
N ILE A 74 -26.55 -9.07 -37.79
CA ILE A 74 -27.12 -9.17 -39.11
C ILE A 74 -27.28 -10.67 -39.40
N ASN A 75 -28.52 -11.13 -39.56
CA ASN A 75 -28.80 -12.47 -40.04
C ASN A 75 -28.94 -12.44 -41.56
N LEU A 76 -28.01 -13.10 -42.26
CA LEU A 76 -28.04 -13.28 -43.70
C LEU A 76 -28.28 -14.76 -43.99
N ALA A 77 -29.37 -15.07 -44.70
CA ALA A 77 -29.70 -16.43 -45.12
C ALA A 77 -29.85 -16.48 -46.64
N VAL A 78 -29.46 -17.61 -47.23
CA VAL A 78 -29.61 -17.89 -48.66
C VAL A 78 -30.42 -19.18 -48.78
N ALA A 79 -31.55 -19.12 -49.47
CA ALA A 79 -32.39 -20.29 -49.70
C ALA A 79 -31.88 -21.09 -50.91
N ALA A 80 -32.36 -22.33 -51.05
CA ALA A 80 -31.92 -23.25 -52.11
C ALA A 80 -32.23 -22.74 -53.53
N ASP A 81 -33.22 -21.84 -53.67
CA ASP A 81 -33.58 -21.18 -54.92
C ASP A 81 -32.68 -19.96 -55.26
N GLY A 82 -31.68 -19.67 -54.41
CA GLY A 82 -30.77 -18.54 -54.57
C GLY A 82 -31.33 -17.22 -54.04
N SER A 83 -32.52 -17.21 -53.43
CA SER A 83 -33.06 -16.00 -52.81
C SER A 83 -32.31 -15.64 -51.53
N VAL A 84 -32.07 -14.33 -51.34
CA VAL A 84 -31.30 -13.79 -50.22
C VAL A 84 -32.24 -13.13 -49.22
N TYR A 85 -32.08 -13.46 -47.94
CA TYR A 85 -32.84 -12.91 -46.83
C TYR A 85 -31.93 -12.16 -45.86
N TRP A 86 -32.34 -10.95 -45.50
CA TRP A 86 -31.71 -10.11 -44.48
C TRP A 86 -32.67 -9.90 -43.32
N ASN A 87 -32.36 -10.45 -42.15
CA ASN A 87 -33.23 -10.44 -40.97
C ASN A 87 -34.66 -10.87 -41.32
N LEU A 88 -34.80 -12.05 -41.96
CA LEU A 88 -36.06 -12.66 -42.40
C LEU A 88 -36.79 -11.95 -43.56
N ASN A 89 -36.24 -10.84 -44.09
CA ASN A 89 -36.81 -10.14 -45.25
C ASN A 89 -36.04 -10.48 -46.51
N GLN A 90 -36.74 -10.95 -47.55
CA GLN A 90 -36.14 -11.17 -48.86
C GLN A 90 -35.67 -9.84 -49.45
N ILE A 91 -34.45 -9.80 -49.98
CA ILE A 91 -33.84 -8.61 -50.59
C ILE A 91 -33.25 -8.94 -51.95
N SER A 92 -33.18 -7.94 -52.83
CA SER A 92 -32.46 -8.06 -54.10
C SER A 92 -30.94 -7.95 -53.91
N ASP A 93 -30.18 -8.41 -54.89
CA ASP A 93 -28.71 -8.38 -54.86
C ASP A 93 -28.14 -6.94 -54.79
N GLN A 94 -28.82 -5.99 -55.45
CA GLN A 94 -28.50 -4.57 -55.35
C GLN A 94 -28.71 -4.02 -53.93
N GLN A 95 -29.77 -4.46 -53.25
CA GLN A 95 -30.05 -4.09 -51.86
C GLN A 95 -29.05 -4.73 -50.89
N LEU A 96 -28.62 -5.96 -51.17
CA LEU A 96 -27.58 -6.66 -50.40
C LEU A 96 -26.27 -5.86 -50.41
N THR A 97 -25.79 -5.49 -51.59
CA THR A 97 -24.54 -4.74 -51.76
C THR A 97 -24.55 -3.42 -50.98
N ASN A 98 -25.66 -2.68 -51.07
CA ASN A 98 -25.83 -1.41 -50.36
C ASN A 98 -25.83 -1.62 -48.82
N ARG A 99 -26.59 -2.61 -48.33
CA ARG A 99 -26.65 -2.91 -46.89
C ARG A 99 -25.30 -3.40 -46.34
N LEU A 100 -24.55 -4.18 -47.12
CA LEU A 100 -23.23 -4.69 -46.73
C LEU A 100 -22.20 -3.55 -46.60
N ALA A 101 -22.20 -2.60 -47.55
CA ALA A 101 -21.32 -1.43 -47.52
C ALA A 101 -21.56 -0.52 -46.30
N VAL A 102 -22.82 -0.36 -45.91
CA VAL A 102 -23.20 0.38 -44.70
C VAL A 102 -22.79 -0.39 -43.44
N ALA A 103 -22.94 -1.71 -43.42
CA ALA A 103 -22.60 -2.56 -42.28
C ALA A 103 -21.08 -2.65 -42.02
N SER A 104 -20.26 -2.74 -43.08
CA SER A 104 -18.79 -2.85 -42.96
C SER A 104 -18.14 -1.58 -42.38
N SER A 105 -18.75 -0.43 -42.62
CA SER A 105 -18.24 0.87 -42.17
C SER A 105 -18.44 1.10 -40.66
N ARG A 106 -19.32 0.33 -40.00
CA ARG A 106 -19.74 0.58 -38.62
C ARG A 106 -18.85 -0.05 -37.53
N LYS A 107 -18.01 -1.06 -37.84
CA LYS A 107 -17.26 -1.79 -36.80
C LYS A 107 -15.92 -2.33 -37.29
N ARG A 108 -14.83 -1.61 -37.02
CA ARG A 108 -13.52 -2.26 -36.82
C ARG A 108 -13.44 -2.72 -35.36
N PRO A 109 -13.51 -4.03 -35.05
CA PRO A 109 -13.24 -4.50 -33.70
C PRO A 109 -11.75 -4.27 -33.40
N ARG A 110 -11.45 -3.39 -32.44
CA ARG A 110 -10.11 -3.32 -31.84
C ARG A 110 -9.78 -4.71 -31.29
N LYS A 111 -8.87 -5.41 -31.96
CA LYS A 111 -8.22 -6.62 -31.43
C LYS A 111 -7.45 -6.19 -30.18
N SER A 112 -8.07 -6.30 -29.02
CA SER A 112 -7.40 -6.11 -27.73
C SER A 112 -6.41 -7.27 -27.54
N ARG A 113 -5.16 -7.05 -27.96
CA ARG A 113 -4.06 -7.95 -27.66
C ARG A 113 -3.59 -7.65 -26.24
N ASN A 114 -4.23 -8.30 -25.27
CA ASN A 114 -3.86 -8.17 -23.86
C ASN A 114 -2.52 -8.90 -23.64
N LYS A 115 -1.41 -8.17 -23.63
CA LYS A 115 -0.12 -8.67 -23.16
C LYS A 115 -0.08 -8.57 -21.64
N ARG A 116 -0.78 -9.47 -20.94
CA ARG A 116 -0.54 -9.68 -19.50
C ARG A 116 0.68 -10.57 -19.32
N GLY A 117 1.66 -10.06 -18.60
CA GLY A 117 2.70 -10.84 -17.92
C GLY A 117 3.93 -11.18 -18.77
N ARG A 118 4.92 -10.27 -18.76
CA ARG A 118 6.38 -10.50 -18.77
C ARG A 118 7.01 -9.17 -18.33
N ALA A 119 7.85 -9.03 -17.33
CA ALA A 119 8.48 -9.92 -16.36
C ALA A 119 8.75 -9.06 -15.10
#